data_AF-A0A966PL25-F1
#
_entry.id   AF-A0A966PL25-F1
#
_cell.length_a   1.000
_cell.length_b   1.000
_cell.length_c   1.000
_cell.angle_alpha   90.00
_cell.angle_beta   90.00
_cell.angle_gamma   90.00
#
_symmetry.space_group_name_H-M   'P 1'
#
loop_
_entity.id
_entity.type
_entity.pdbx_description
1 polymer ?
#
loop_
_entity_poly.entity_id
_entity_poly.type
_entity_poly.pdbx_seq_one_letter_code
_entity_poly.pdbx_strand_id
1 'polypeptide(L)'
;MLDKSAAIIDGTSEDGLKLTVTTSATEVEELDDGVAVIESFSNVVSFETTDGHVLFDVSHALSAPSVVEEFRHYTDTRVNTAVYTHGHTDHVGGAHAFDSDATKLGFPRIRYVGHEAITARFDRYKLTNGYNGHINMRQFRLPAPTFPKKFVYPDVTYRESTTLDVGGRVFELHHARGETDDHTWAWVPDAKAVVVGDFFIWRPAHLKPAREMELAREMAALAGGADVLARRGEALAADGELRLACHLVEMAALAEPESKIVHGIRAAVYEQRRRSETSMMATGIYRAAMHDSRQKIDEN
;
A
#
# COMPACT_ATOMS: atom_id res chain seq x y z
N MET A 1 10.47 -11.14 18.68
CA MET A 1 9.94 -10.74 17.35
C MET A 1 9.59 -11.89 16.39
N LEU A 2 10.51 -12.82 16.05
CA LEU A 2 10.35 -13.77 14.94
C LEU A 2 9.13 -14.70 15.04
N ASP A 3 8.81 -15.24 16.23
CA ASP A 3 7.67 -16.14 16.39
C ASP A 3 6.32 -15.43 16.17
N LYS A 4 6.23 -14.15 16.56
CA LYS A 4 5.05 -13.31 16.30
C LYS A 4 4.90 -13.06 14.80
N SER A 5 5.99 -12.72 14.11
CA SER A 5 5.99 -12.56 12.65
C SER A 5 5.62 -13.85 11.94
N ALA A 6 6.18 -15.00 12.34
CA ALA A 6 5.84 -16.30 11.79
C ALA A 6 4.36 -16.64 12.02
N ALA A 7 3.85 -16.43 13.24
CA ALA A 7 2.45 -16.67 13.54
C ALA A 7 1.49 -15.80 12.71
N ILE A 8 1.86 -14.53 12.48
CA ILE A 8 1.15 -13.65 11.57
C ILE A 8 1.25 -14.21 10.14
N ILE A 9 2.44 -14.53 9.63
CA ILE A 9 2.71 -15.04 8.25
C ILE A 9 1.94 -16.32 7.96
N ASP A 10 1.93 -17.23 8.92
CA ASP A 10 1.29 -18.54 8.83
C ASP A 10 -0.21 -18.47 9.14
N GLY A 11 -0.74 -17.29 9.48
CA GLY A 11 -2.17 -17.07 9.76
C GLY A 11 -2.65 -17.75 11.05
N THR A 12 -1.75 -18.00 12.01
CA THR A 12 -2.03 -18.65 13.29
C THR A 12 -2.23 -17.65 14.45
N SER A 13 -2.08 -16.35 14.19
CA SER A 13 -2.37 -15.27 15.15
C SER A 13 -3.87 -15.20 15.49
N GLU A 14 -4.22 -15.27 16.77
CA GLU A 14 -5.62 -15.17 17.27
C GLU A 14 -6.17 -13.74 17.19
N ASP A 15 -5.30 -12.74 17.25
CA ASP A 15 -5.66 -11.33 17.09
C ASP A 15 -5.80 -11.02 15.60
N GLY A 16 -7.03 -11.08 15.09
CA GLY A 16 -7.33 -10.56 13.75
C GLY A 16 -6.92 -9.10 13.63
N LEU A 17 -6.14 -8.76 12.59
CA LEU A 17 -5.66 -7.41 12.33
C LEU A 17 -6.83 -6.43 12.13
N LYS A 18 -6.90 -5.40 12.98
CA LYS A 18 -7.88 -4.32 12.88
C LYS A 18 -7.31 -3.17 12.06
N LEU A 19 -7.30 -3.30 10.74
CA LEU A 19 -6.86 -2.21 9.86
C LEU A 19 -7.93 -1.09 9.88
N THR A 20 -7.63 0.01 10.57
CA THR A 20 -8.45 1.22 10.52
C THR A 20 -7.68 2.25 9.70
N VAL A 21 -8.23 2.76 8.60
CA VAL A 21 -7.64 3.90 7.89
C VAL A 21 -7.86 5.12 8.78
N THR A 22 -6.91 5.40 9.66
CA THR A 22 -7.02 6.45 10.66
C THR A 22 -6.30 7.71 10.18
N THR A 23 -6.91 8.85 10.45
CA THR A 23 -6.23 10.17 10.39
C THR A 23 -5.37 10.43 11.63
N SER A 24 -5.32 9.47 12.55
CA SER A 24 -4.64 9.53 13.84
C SER A 24 -3.83 8.24 14.03
N ALA A 25 -2.62 8.34 14.56
CA ALA A 25 -1.82 7.17 14.90
C ALA A 25 -2.55 6.25 15.90
N THR A 26 -2.27 4.95 15.83
CA THR A 26 -2.54 4.04 16.95
C THR A 26 -1.55 4.32 18.08
N GLU A 27 -1.86 3.83 19.27
CA GLU A 27 -0.87 3.77 20.35
C GLU A 27 0.39 3.04 19.87
N VAL A 28 1.55 3.54 20.31
CA VAL A 28 2.85 2.92 20.04
C VAL A 28 2.89 1.49 20.57
N GLU A 29 3.33 0.56 19.73
CA GLU A 29 3.49 -0.84 20.09
C GLU A 29 4.97 -1.23 20.08
N GLU A 30 5.51 -1.65 21.23
CA GLU A 30 6.83 -2.23 21.31
C GLU A 30 6.81 -3.70 20.85
N LEU A 31 7.57 -4.00 19.80
CA LEU A 31 7.62 -5.32 19.15
C LEU A 31 8.73 -6.21 19.73
N ASP A 32 9.81 -5.59 20.20
CA ASP A 32 10.97 -6.20 20.86
C ASP A 32 11.78 -5.08 21.56
N ASP A 33 12.82 -5.45 22.31
CA ASP A 33 13.65 -4.52 23.08
C ASP A 33 14.20 -3.37 22.21
N GLY A 34 13.69 -2.16 22.43
CA GLY A 34 14.06 -0.97 21.68
C GLY A 34 13.63 -1.00 20.22
N VAL A 35 12.60 -1.77 19.86
CA VAL A 35 11.99 -1.78 18.53
C VAL A 35 10.48 -1.58 18.66
N ALA A 36 9.97 -0.47 18.15
CA ALA A 36 8.56 -0.10 18.24
C ALA A 36 7.96 0.25 16.88
N VAL A 37 6.65 0.09 16.75
CA VAL A 37 5.87 0.53 15.59
C VAL A 37 4.77 1.49 16.05
N ILE A 38 4.58 2.55 15.28
CA ILE A 38 3.45 3.46 15.41
C ILE A 38 2.63 3.29 14.13
N GLU A 39 1.50 2.60 14.22
CA GLU A 39 0.65 2.38 13.05
C GLU A 39 -0.12 3.65 12.71
N SER A 40 -0.21 3.95 11.43
CA SER A 40 -0.85 5.16 10.91
C SER A 40 -1.18 4.95 9.43
N PHE A 41 -1.43 6.02 8.67
CA PHE A 41 -1.63 5.92 7.23
C PHE A 41 -0.47 5.17 6.55
N SER A 42 0.77 5.55 6.88
CA SER A 42 1.95 4.71 6.71
C SER A 42 2.64 4.61 8.06
N ASN A 43 3.07 3.41 8.41
CA ASN A 43 3.65 3.11 9.71
C ASN A 43 5.00 3.81 9.89
N VAL A 44 5.35 4.12 11.14
CA VAL A 44 6.70 4.52 11.51
C VAL A 44 7.28 3.43 12.39
N VAL A 45 8.42 2.86 11.98
CA VAL A 45 9.15 1.87 12.77
C VAL A 45 10.33 2.57 13.44
N SER A 46 10.45 2.44 14.75
CA SER A 46 11.50 3.05 15.56
C SER A 46 12.46 1.99 16.09
N PHE A 47 13.76 2.25 15.93
CA PHE A 47 14.83 1.48 16.56
C PHE A 47 15.58 2.40 17.52
N GLU A 48 15.54 2.07 18.81
CA GLU A 48 16.34 2.75 19.83
C GLU A 48 17.83 2.44 19.63
N THR A 49 18.68 3.43 19.90
CA THR A 49 20.14 3.31 19.92
C THR A 49 20.70 4.16 21.05
N THR A 50 21.99 4.02 21.35
CA THR A 50 22.66 4.86 22.36
C THR A 50 22.78 6.34 21.97
N ASP A 51 22.54 6.71 20.71
CA ASP A 51 22.52 8.09 20.21
C ASP A 51 21.12 8.48 19.68
N GLY A 52 20.06 7.99 20.31
CA GLY A 52 18.67 8.27 19.95
C GLY A 52 18.10 7.30 18.91
N HIS A 53 16.92 7.60 18.39
CA HIS A 53 16.19 6.66 17.53
C HIS A 53 16.57 6.78 16.05
N VAL A 54 16.59 5.63 15.37
CA VAL A 54 16.51 5.54 13.92
C VAL A 54 15.08 5.20 13.53
N LEU A 55 14.44 6.07 12.77
CA LEU A 55 13.10 5.84 12.23
C LEU A 55 13.17 5.29 10.81
N PHE A 56 12.30 4.37 10.49
CA PHE A 56 11.95 4.03 9.11
C PHE A 56 10.60 4.66 8.80
N ASP A 57 10.64 5.58 7.84
CA ASP A 57 9.57 6.50 7.46
C ASP A 57 9.14 7.47 8.58
N VAL A 58 8.34 8.46 8.20
CA VAL A 58 7.85 9.54 9.08
C VAL A 58 6.36 9.80 8.88
N SER A 59 5.65 8.83 8.30
CA SER A 59 4.22 8.88 8.01
C SER A 59 3.77 10.05 7.11
N HIS A 60 2.45 10.15 6.94
CA HIS A 60 1.81 11.14 6.10
C HIS A 60 1.66 12.48 6.85
N ALA A 61 1.72 13.60 6.14
CA ALA A 61 1.67 14.93 6.75
C ALA A 61 0.42 15.18 7.62
N LEU A 62 -0.72 14.56 7.29
CA LEU A 62 -1.96 14.71 8.07
C LEU A 62 -1.93 13.97 9.41
N SER A 63 -1.29 12.80 9.47
CA SER A 63 -1.23 11.96 10.68
C SER A 63 0.04 12.23 11.50
N ALA A 64 1.07 12.84 10.91
CA ALA A 64 2.36 13.08 11.53
C ALA A 64 2.30 13.77 12.91
N PRO A 65 1.42 14.76 13.20
CA PRO A 65 1.31 15.32 14.55
C PRO A 65 0.95 14.27 15.61
N SER A 66 0.01 13.39 15.32
CA SER A 66 -0.35 12.29 16.24
C SER A 66 0.73 11.22 16.32
N VAL A 67 1.45 10.95 15.23
CA VAL A 67 2.59 10.01 15.25
C VAL A 67 3.72 10.55 16.14
N VAL A 68 3.99 11.87 16.08
CA VAL A 68 4.97 12.52 16.96
C VAL A 68 4.52 12.46 18.43
N GLU A 69 3.24 12.66 18.70
CA GLU A 69 2.67 12.53 20.05
C GLU A 69 2.88 11.11 20.62
N GLU A 70 2.53 10.08 19.85
CA GLU A 70 2.73 8.68 20.25
C GLU A 70 4.22 8.31 20.39
N PHE A 71 5.08 8.84 19.50
CA PHE A 71 6.52 8.70 19.67
C PHE A 71 7.01 9.34 20.98
N ARG A 72 6.42 10.46 21.41
CA ARG A 72 6.77 11.13 22.67
C ARG A 72 6.19 10.45 23.89
N HIS A 73 5.08 9.71 23.77
CA HIS A 73 4.63 8.80 24.82
C HIS A 73 5.58 7.62 25.03
N TYR A 74 6.22 7.15 23.94
CA TYR A 74 7.20 6.08 23.98
C TYR A 74 8.56 6.51 24.54
N THR A 75 9.07 7.68 24.13
CA THR A 75 10.45 8.10 24.43
C THR A 75 10.65 9.61 24.46
N ASP A 76 11.50 10.06 25.38
CA ASP A 76 11.97 11.45 25.48
C ASP A 76 13.27 11.70 24.68
N THR A 77 13.86 10.66 24.06
CA THR A 77 15.15 10.82 23.38
C THR A 77 15.01 11.36 21.95
N ARG A 78 16.12 11.82 21.38
CA ARG A 78 16.13 12.44 20.04
C ARG A 78 15.86 11.41 18.94
N VAL A 79 15.27 11.87 17.84
CA VAL A 79 15.41 11.17 16.56
C VAL A 79 16.76 11.54 15.97
N ASN A 80 17.63 10.56 15.79
CA ASN A 80 18.94 10.75 15.20
C ASN A 80 18.85 10.81 13.68
N THR A 81 18.25 9.77 13.12
CA THR A 81 18.19 9.50 11.69
C THR A 81 16.79 9.04 11.32
N ALA A 82 16.28 9.52 10.19
CA ALA A 82 15.06 9.00 9.57
C ALA A 82 15.42 8.47 8.18
N VAL A 83 15.18 7.18 7.96
CA VAL A 83 15.37 6.51 6.67
C VAL A 83 14.04 6.54 5.95
N TYR A 84 14.00 7.18 4.77
CA TYR A 84 12.87 7.01 3.86
C TYR A 84 13.01 5.67 3.15
N THR A 85 12.08 4.76 3.40
CA THR A 85 12.04 3.48 2.69
C THR A 85 11.84 3.74 1.20
N HIS A 86 10.99 4.69 0.84
CA HIS A 86 10.82 5.18 -0.52
C HIS A 86 10.15 6.55 -0.54
N GLY A 87 10.17 7.24 -1.68
CA GLY A 87 9.78 8.65 -1.74
C GLY A 87 8.27 8.91 -1.87
N HIS A 88 7.39 7.98 -1.50
CA HIS A 88 5.94 8.22 -1.49
C HIS A 88 5.51 9.19 -0.39
N THR A 89 4.48 10.00 -0.69
CA THR A 89 4.10 11.17 0.12
C THR A 89 3.64 10.83 1.52
N ASP A 90 3.14 9.63 1.70
CA ASP A 90 2.66 9.05 2.94
C ASP A 90 3.77 8.41 3.78
N HIS A 91 4.96 8.19 3.22
CA HIS A 91 6.15 7.75 3.95
C HIS A 91 7.04 8.92 4.39
N VAL A 92 7.10 9.96 3.56
CA VAL A 92 8.02 11.11 3.76
C VAL A 92 7.32 12.38 4.25
N GLY A 93 5.98 12.40 4.24
CA GLY A 93 5.19 13.62 4.40
C GLY A 93 5.29 14.24 5.78
N GLY A 94 5.56 13.45 6.82
CA GLY A 94 5.63 13.90 8.21
C GLY A 94 6.97 14.49 8.64
N ALA A 95 7.99 14.54 7.78
CA ALA A 95 9.33 15.02 8.12
C ALA A 95 9.32 16.41 8.79
N HIS A 96 8.49 17.33 8.30
CA HIS A 96 8.37 18.67 8.90
C HIS A 96 7.82 18.66 10.34
N ALA A 97 6.96 17.70 10.69
CA ALA A 97 6.44 17.58 12.06
C ALA A 97 7.53 17.08 13.00
N PHE A 98 8.31 16.07 12.59
CA PHE A 98 9.45 15.57 13.35
C PHE A 98 10.58 16.61 13.49
N ASP A 99 10.90 17.37 12.43
CA ASP A 99 11.87 18.48 12.52
C ASP A 99 11.40 19.58 13.49
N SER A 100 10.09 19.87 13.50
CA SER A 100 9.50 20.84 14.42
C SER A 100 9.57 20.37 15.87
N ASP A 101 9.33 19.08 16.12
CA ASP A 101 9.47 18.47 17.44
C ASP A 101 10.93 18.53 17.93
N ALA A 102 11.88 18.10 17.10
CA ALA A 102 13.30 18.17 17.41
C ALA A 102 13.74 19.61 17.75
N THR A 103 13.30 20.58 16.96
CA THR A 103 13.59 22.01 17.21
C THR A 103 12.97 22.49 18.54
N LYS A 104 11.71 22.11 18.81
CA LYS A 104 11.00 22.48 20.05
C LYS A 104 11.70 21.96 21.30
N LEU A 105 12.28 20.75 21.22
CA LEU A 105 13.00 20.10 22.31
C LEU A 105 14.49 20.45 22.37
N GLY A 106 15.00 21.27 21.44
CA GLY A 106 16.41 21.65 21.39
C GLY A 106 17.35 20.54 20.93
N PHE A 107 16.82 19.51 20.25
CA PHE A 107 17.63 18.45 19.66
C PHE A 107 18.29 18.91 18.35
N PRO A 108 19.42 18.28 17.96
CA PRO A 108 19.98 18.47 16.63
C PRO A 108 18.98 18.11 15.54
N ARG A 109 19.12 18.74 14.36
CA ARG A 109 18.32 18.39 13.19
C ARG A 109 18.48 16.90 12.85
N ILE A 110 17.36 16.27 12.50
CA ILE A 110 17.30 14.87 12.08
C ILE A 110 18.07 14.70 10.76
N ARG A 111 18.88 13.64 10.68
CA ARG A 111 19.54 13.23 9.43
C ARG A 111 18.59 12.39 8.60
N TYR A 112 18.25 12.83 7.39
CA TYR A 112 17.42 12.06 6.48
C TYR A 112 18.27 11.24 5.51
N VAL A 113 17.95 9.95 5.36
CA VAL A 113 18.67 9.02 4.48
C VAL A 113 17.69 8.36 3.53
N GLY A 114 18.08 8.13 2.28
CA GLY A 114 17.24 7.40 1.33
C GLY A 114 17.94 7.13 0.01
N HIS A 115 17.30 6.38 -0.88
CA HIS A 115 17.85 6.11 -2.21
C HIS A 115 17.95 7.39 -3.06
N GLU A 116 18.95 7.49 -3.94
CA GLU A 116 19.21 8.70 -4.75
C GLU A 116 18.03 9.14 -5.63
N ALA A 117 17.19 8.19 -6.07
CA ALA A 117 16.03 8.49 -6.90
C ALA A 117 14.88 9.20 -6.14
N ILE A 118 14.89 9.23 -4.80
CA ILE A 118 13.92 9.99 -4.00
C ILE A 118 14.01 11.48 -4.32
N THR A 119 15.22 12.01 -4.48
CA THR A 119 15.44 13.43 -4.84
C THR A 119 14.76 13.75 -6.17
N ALA A 120 15.00 12.92 -7.19
CA ALA A 120 14.38 13.09 -8.51
C ALA A 120 12.85 12.96 -8.46
N ARG A 121 12.32 12.09 -7.60
CA ARG A 121 10.88 11.96 -7.36
C ARG A 121 10.28 13.22 -6.74
N PHE A 122 10.93 13.81 -5.74
CA PHE A 122 10.46 15.04 -5.12
C PHE A 122 10.43 16.20 -6.11
N ASP A 123 11.46 16.30 -6.96
CA ASP A 123 11.49 17.30 -8.03
C ASP A 123 10.36 17.07 -9.04
N ARG A 124 10.09 15.82 -9.42
CA ARG A 124 8.95 15.45 -10.26
C ARG A 124 7.63 15.82 -9.60
N TYR A 125 7.45 15.56 -8.30
CA TYR A 125 6.23 15.93 -7.57
C TYR A 125 6.02 17.43 -7.53
N LYS A 126 7.07 18.22 -7.33
CA LYS A 126 6.99 19.68 -7.39
C LYS A 126 6.61 20.15 -8.80
N LEU A 127 7.26 19.61 -9.83
CA LEU A 127 6.97 19.93 -11.24
C LEU A 127 5.53 19.60 -11.63
N THR A 128 4.98 18.51 -11.09
CA THR A 128 3.66 17.97 -11.46
C THR A 128 2.56 18.18 -10.40
N ASN A 129 2.81 19.00 -9.37
CA ASN A 129 1.93 19.14 -8.19
C ASN A 129 0.45 19.41 -8.54
N GLY A 130 0.19 20.30 -9.52
CA GLY A 130 -1.18 20.60 -9.96
C GLY A 130 -1.89 19.38 -10.58
N TYR A 131 -1.18 18.60 -11.40
CA TYR A 131 -1.71 17.36 -11.96
C TYR A 131 -1.97 16.32 -10.86
N ASN A 132 -1.01 16.10 -9.96
CA ASN A 132 -1.17 15.17 -8.84
C ASN A 132 -2.33 15.61 -7.92
N GLY A 133 -2.49 16.91 -7.68
CA GLY A 133 -3.61 17.43 -6.91
C GLY A 133 -4.96 17.11 -7.53
N HIS A 134 -5.10 17.27 -8.85
CA HIS A 134 -6.33 16.89 -9.56
C HIS A 134 -6.57 15.38 -9.58
N ILE A 135 -5.51 14.57 -9.68
CA ILE A 135 -5.60 13.12 -9.58
C ILE A 135 -6.08 12.72 -8.17
N ASN A 136 -5.45 13.24 -7.12
CA ASN A 136 -5.84 12.99 -5.73
C ASN A 136 -7.28 13.42 -5.44
N MET A 137 -7.69 14.59 -5.97
CA MET A 137 -9.08 15.06 -5.84
C MET A 137 -10.08 14.06 -6.41
N ARG A 138 -9.77 13.42 -7.54
CA ARG A 138 -10.63 12.40 -8.15
C ARG A 138 -10.55 11.07 -7.40
N GLN A 139 -9.34 10.62 -7.07
CA GLN A 139 -9.08 9.35 -6.41
C GLN A 139 -9.69 9.28 -5.02
N PHE A 140 -9.48 10.32 -4.22
CA PHE A 140 -9.92 10.39 -2.82
C PHE A 140 -11.16 11.27 -2.62
N ARG A 141 -11.78 11.76 -3.70
CA ARG A 141 -12.99 12.63 -3.67
C ARG A 141 -12.82 13.87 -2.79
N LEU A 142 -11.64 14.49 -2.83
CA LEU A 142 -11.36 15.71 -2.07
C LEU A 142 -12.16 16.90 -2.62
N PRO A 143 -12.51 17.89 -1.80
CA PRO A 143 -13.25 19.08 -2.24
C PRO A 143 -12.43 19.99 -3.17
N ALA A 144 -11.10 19.87 -3.17
CA ALA A 144 -10.20 20.65 -4.00
C ALA A 144 -8.90 19.88 -4.33
N PRO A 145 -8.22 20.22 -5.44
CA PRO A 145 -6.93 19.66 -5.80
C PRO A 145 -5.88 19.90 -4.71
N THR A 146 -5.37 18.83 -4.13
CA THR A 146 -4.44 18.90 -2.99
C THR A 146 -3.30 17.91 -3.18
N PHE A 147 -2.07 18.41 -3.12
CA PHE A 147 -0.86 17.59 -3.12
C PHE A 147 0.29 18.32 -2.40
N PRO A 148 1.19 17.60 -1.68
CA PRO A 148 2.31 18.22 -0.97
C PRO A 148 3.25 19.03 -1.90
N LYS A 149 3.60 20.24 -1.46
CA LYS A 149 4.47 21.18 -2.20
C LYS A 149 5.89 21.25 -1.65
N LYS A 150 6.07 20.87 -0.39
CA LYS A 150 7.33 20.95 0.35
C LYS A 150 7.70 19.54 0.80
N PHE A 151 8.99 19.25 0.68
CA PHE A 151 9.59 17.96 1.03
C PHE A 151 10.92 18.25 1.71
N VAL A 152 11.26 17.44 2.72
CA VAL A 152 12.60 17.42 3.32
C VAL A 152 13.42 16.38 2.56
N TYR A 153 14.44 16.83 1.84
CA TYR A 153 15.26 15.95 1.00
C TYR A 153 16.21 15.11 1.87
N PRO A 154 16.58 13.89 1.43
CA PRO A 154 17.64 13.14 2.08
C PRO A 154 18.93 13.96 2.15
N ASP A 155 19.55 14.00 3.32
CA ASP A 155 20.88 14.58 3.52
C ASP A 155 21.97 13.65 2.99
N VAL A 156 21.71 12.34 3.04
CA VAL A 156 22.59 11.30 2.52
C VAL A 156 21.80 10.39 1.60
N THR A 157 22.34 10.21 0.40
CA THR A 157 21.78 9.29 -0.59
C THR A 157 22.74 8.14 -0.89
N TYR A 158 22.18 7.06 -1.41
CA TYR A 158 22.93 5.91 -1.89
C TYR A 158 22.24 5.31 -3.14
N ARG A 159 22.96 4.48 -3.89
CA ARG A 159 22.45 3.83 -5.11
C ARG A 159 22.10 2.36 -4.91
N GLU A 160 23.07 1.51 -4.58
CA GLU A 160 22.83 0.05 -4.50
C GLU A 160 22.60 -0.38 -3.05
N SER A 161 23.49 0.03 -2.15
CA SER A 161 23.38 -0.24 -0.72
C SER A 161 24.20 0.76 0.08
N THR A 162 23.95 0.84 1.38
CA THR A 162 24.78 1.55 2.34
C THR A 162 24.61 0.93 3.72
N THR A 163 25.54 1.19 4.63
CA THR A 163 25.44 0.79 6.03
C THR A 163 25.44 2.03 6.90
N LEU A 164 24.48 2.11 7.82
CA LEU A 164 24.45 3.11 8.87
C LEU A 164 24.86 2.46 10.19
N ASP A 165 25.67 3.18 10.96
CA ASP A 165 25.93 2.88 12.37
C ASP A 165 25.46 4.09 13.17
N VAL A 166 24.46 3.89 14.01
CA VAL A 166 23.89 4.92 14.87
C VAL A 166 23.87 4.38 16.29
N GLY A 167 24.60 5.03 17.19
CA GLY A 167 24.66 4.61 18.59
C GLY A 167 25.10 3.15 18.79
N GLY A 168 25.93 2.59 17.89
CA GLY A 168 26.41 1.22 17.93
C GLY A 168 25.47 0.18 17.31
N ARG A 169 24.29 0.59 16.82
CA ARG A 169 23.36 -0.29 16.09
C ARG A 169 23.56 -0.13 14.58
N VAL A 170 23.68 -1.27 13.90
CA VAL A 170 23.97 -1.34 12.46
C VAL A 170 22.66 -1.51 11.67
N PHE A 171 22.53 -0.73 10.59
CA PHE A 171 21.42 -0.82 9.64
C PHE A 171 21.99 -0.98 8.23
N GLU A 172 21.76 -2.13 7.62
CA GLU A 172 22.18 -2.42 6.25
C GLU A 172 21.02 -2.07 5.31
N LEU A 173 21.17 -0.99 4.53
CA LEU A 173 20.16 -0.52 3.59
C LEU A 173 20.48 -1.03 2.19
N HIS A 174 19.47 -1.59 1.52
CA HIS A 174 19.59 -2.18 0.20
C HIS A 174 18.52 -1.64 -0.73
N HIS A 175 18.94 -1.18 -1.90
CA HIS A 175 18.03 -0.78 -2.94
C HIS A 175 17.44 -2.00 -3.65
N ALA A 176 16.14 -1.91 -3.94
CA ALA A 176 15.48 -2.73 -4.95
C ALA A 176 14.29 -1.93 -5.54
N ARG A 177 13.70 -2.43 -6.63
CA ARG A 177 12.52 -1.80 -7.25
C ARG A 177 11.25 -2.49 -6.78
N GLY A 178 10.35 -1.74 -6.15
CA GLY A 178 9.09 -2.23 -5.57
C GLY A 178 7.91 -1.45 -6.12
N GLU A 179 7.05 -0.92 -5.24
CA GLU A 179 5.97 0.02 -5.60
C GLU A 179 6.53 1.23 -6.38
N THR A 180 7.74 1.64 -6.00
CA THR A 180 8.52 2.69 -6.64
C THR A 180 9.90 2.21 -7.11
N ASP A 181 10.55 3.04 -7.93
CA ASP A 181 11.92 2.86 -8.42
C ASP A 181 13.00 3.33 -7.43
N ASP A 182 12.61 3.82 -6.25
CA ASP A 182 13.49 4.40 -5.24
C ASP A 182 13.42 3.68 -3.89
N HIS A 183 13.01 2.42 -3.91
CA HIS A 183 12.78 1.64 -2.71
C HIS A 183 14.06 1.18 -2.01
N THR A 184 13.95 1.10 -0.69
CA THR A 184 14.92 0.57 0.26
C THR A 184 14.24 -0.55 1.06
N TRP A 185 14.93 -1.67 1.24
CA TRP A 185 14.70 -2.56 2.37
C TRP A 185 15.93 -2.56 3.27
N ALA A 186 15.77 -2.85 4.56
CA ALA A 186 16.85 -2.82 5.53
C ALA A 186 16.94 -4.11 6.31
N TRP A 187 18.17 -4.54 6.61
CA TRP A 187 18.47 -5.57 7.59
C TRP A 187 19.08 -4.92 8.85
N VAL A 188 18.54 -5.28 10.02
CA VAL A 188 19.01 -4.83 11.34
C VAL A 188 19.49 -6.08 12.10
N PRO A 189 20.81 -6.39 12.09
CA PRO A 189 21.31 -7.70 12.48
C PRO A 189 21.05 -8.08 13.95
N ASP A 190 21.19 -7.13 14.87
CA ASP A 190 21.03 -7.38 16.32
C ASP A 190 19.57 -7.62 16.69
N ALA A 191 18.65 -6.85 16.11
CA ALA A 191 17.21 -7.04 16.25
C ALA A 191 16.66 -8.24 15.44
N LYS A 192 17.49 -8.81 14.54
CA LYS A 192 17.08 -9.82 13.55
C LYS A 192 15.84 -9.38 12.77
N ALA A 193 15.77 -8.10 12.43
CA ALA A 193 14.61 -7.48 11.82
C ALA A 193 14.89 -7.10 10.35
N VAL A 194 13.92 -7.34 9.48
CA VAL A 194 13.93 -6.83 8.10
C VAL A 194 12.84 -5.77 7.98
N VAL A 195 13.21 -4.54 7.59
CA VAL A 195 12.26 -3.47 7.26
C VAL A 195 12.10 -3.42 5.75
N VAL A 196 10.91 -3.74 5.25
CA VAL A 196 10.69 -3.96 3.80
C VAL A 196 9.96 -2.82 3.10
N GLY A 197 9.56 -1.75 3.80
CA GLY A 197 8.62 -0.77 3.25
C GLY A 197 7.44 -1.47 2.57
N ASP A 198 7.08 -1.01 1.38
CA ASP A 198 5.96 -1.53 0.58
C ASP A 198 6.36 -2.65 -0.41
N PHE A 199 7.52 -3.32 -0.21
CA PHE A 199 7.86 -4.52 -0.99
C PHE A 199 6.91 -5.69 -0.74
N PHE A 200 6.31 -5.75 0.44
CA PHE A 200 5.46 -6.85 0.85
C PHE A 200 4.08 -6.35 1.24
N ILE A 201 3.12 -6.54 0.33
CA ILE A 201 1.69 -6.31 0.60
C ILE A 201 1.01 -7.63 0.97
N TRP A 202 0.31 -7.61 2.10
CA TRP A 202 -0.14 -8.77 2.87
C TRP A 202 -1.27 -9.60 2.22
N ARG A 203 -0.96 -10.46 1.23
CA ARG A 203 -1.69 -11.71 0.89
C ARG A 203 -0.77 -12.66 0.12
N PRO A 204 -0.20 -13.72 0.73
CA PRO A 204 0.70 -14.66 0.04
C PRO A 204 0.12 -15.27 -1.24
N ALA A 205 -1.20 -15.56 -1.24
CA ALA A 205 -1.92 -16.05 -2.42
C ALA A 205 -2.00 -15.04 -3.59
N HIS A 206 -1.74 -13.75 -3.35
CA HIS A 206 -1.70 -12.70 -4.37
C HIS A 206 -0.27 -12.30 -4.77
N LEU A 207 0.77 -12.83 -4.10
CA LEU A 207 2.18 -12.56 -4.42
C LEU A 207 2.62 -13.28 -5.69
N LYS A 208 2.20 -14.54 -5.83
CA LYS A 208 2.32 -15.36 -7.05
C LYS A 208 1.00 -16.13 -7.21
N PRO A 209 -0.08 -15.44 -7.62
CA PRO A 209 -1.37 -16.09 -7.73
C PRO A 209 -1.30 -17.23 -8.76
N ALA A 210 -2.15 -18.23 -8.58
CA ALA A 210 -2.45 -19.16 -9.66
C ALA A 210 -2.89 -18.35 -10.89
N ARG A 211 -2.70 -18.90 -12.10
CA ARG A 211 -3.21 -18.23 -13.30
C ARG A 211 -4.71 -18.02 -13.13
N GLU A 212 -5.22 -16.83 -13.44
CA GLU A 212 -6.63 -16.48 -13.19
C GLU A 212 -7.59 -17.52 -13.80
N MET A 213 -7.26 -18.05 -14.97
CA MET A 213 -8.01 -19.12 -15.64
C MET A 213 -8.02 -20.46 -14.85
N GLU A 214 -6.92 -20.82 -14.17
CA GLU A 214 -6.86 -22.04 -13.36
C GLU A 214 -7.73 -21.90 -12.10
N LEU A 215 -7.63 -20.76 -11.42
CA LEU A 215 -8.49 -20.44 -10.28
C LEU A 215 -9.96 -20.40 -10.69
N ALA A 216 -10.29 -19.75 -11.81
CA ALA A 216 -11.64 -19.67 -12.35
C ALA A 216 -12.25 -21.05 -12.64
N ARG A 217 -11.49 -21.97 -13.26
CA ARG A 217 -11.94 -23.35 -13.52
C ARG A 217 -12.21 -24.12 -12.25
N GLU A 218 -11.35 -23.99 -11.25
CA GLU A 218 -11.55 -24.66 -9.95
C GLU A 218 -12.80 -24.12 -9.24
N MET A 219 -12.98 -22.79 -9.22
CA MET A 219 -14.18 -22.17 -8.66
C MET A 219 -15.46 -22.57 -9.40
N ALA A 220 -15.42 -22.66 -10.73
CA ALA A 220 -16.53 -23.15 -11.53
C ALA A 220 -16.84 -24.63 -11.21
N ALA A 221 -15.82 -25.49 -11.09
CA ALA A 221 -16.00 -26.89 -10.73
C ALA A 221 -16.68 -27.05 -9.35
N LEU A 222 -16.22 -26.28 -8.35
CA LEU A 222 -16.82 -26.26 -7.01
C LEU A 222 -18.28 -25.76 -7.03
N ALA A 223 -18.60 -24.81 -7.90
CA ALA A 223 -19.95 -24.28 -8.07
C ALA A 223 -20.89 -25.18 -8.89
N GLY A 224 -20.39 -26.26 -9.50
CA GLY A 224 -21.17 -27.14 -10.38
C GLY A 224 -21.22 -26.72 -11.85
N GLY A 225 -20.29 -25.88 -12.30
CA GLY A 225 -20.08 -25.44 -13.69
C GLY A 225 -20.00 -23.93 -13.85
N ALA A 226 -19.41 -23.48 -14.97
CA ALA A 226 -19.28 -22.04 -15.26
C ALA A 226 -20.65 -21.37 -15.47
N ASP A 227 -21.62 -22.09 -16.05
CA ASP A 227 -23.01 -21.63 -16.19
C ASP A 227 -23.67 -21.34 -14.84
N VAL A 228 -23.41 -22.15 -13.80
CA VAL A 228 -23.96 -21.93 -12.46
C VAL A 228 -23.37 -20.66 -11.85
N LEU A 229 -22.06 -20.47 -12.01
CA LEU A 229 -21.34 -19.29 -11.55
C LEU A 229 -21.83 -18.01 -12.26
N ALA A 230 -22.01 -18.08 -13.59
CA ALA A 230 -22.55 -16.97 -14.38
C ALA A 230 -23.98 -16.61 -13.96
N ARG A 231 -24.88 -17.59 -13.85
CA ARG A 231 -26.27 -17.37 -13.40
C ARG A 231 -26.35 -16.82 -11.98
N ARG A 232 -25.43 -17.21 -11.09
CA ARG A 232 -25.35 -16.61 -9.77
C ARG A 232 -24.94 -15.13 -9.87
N GLY A 233 -24.01 -14.80 -10.75
CA GLY A 233 -23.66 -13.41 -11.08
C GLY A 233 -24.85 -12.61 -11.61
N GLU A 234 -25.65 -13.20 -12.51
CA GLU A 234 -26.88 -12.58 -13.02
C GLU A 234 -27.90 -12.30 -11.91
N ALA A 235 -28.16 -13.28 -11.04
CA ALA A 235 -29.07 -13.11 -9.91
C ALA A 235 -28.60 -11.98 -8.96
N LEU A 236 -27.31 -11.94 -8.63
CA LEU A 236 -26.73 -10.85 -7.81
C LEU A 236 -26.87 -9.50 -8.50
N ALA A 237 -26.71 -9.43 -9.83
CA ALA A 237 -26.91 -8.20 -10.57
C ALA A 237 -28.37 -7.73 -10.54
N ALA A 238 -29.33 -8.66 -10.62
CA ALA A 238 -30.75 -8.36 -10.47
C ALA A 238 -31.08 -7.80 -9.07
N ASP A 239 -30.38 -8.28 -8.04
CA ASP A 239 -30.48 -7.79 -6.66
C ASP A 239 -29.71 -6.49 -6.40
N GLY A 240 -28.98 -5.96 -7.39
CA GLY A 240 -28.21 -4.71 -7.30
C GLY A 240 -26.76 -4.88 -6.80
N GLU A 241 -26.32 -6.10 -6.51
CA GLU A 241 -24.98 -6.45 -6.03
C GLU A 241 -23.95 -6.52 -7.17
N LEU A 242 -23.85 -5.43 -7.94
CA LEU A 242 -23.17 -5.39 -9.24
C LEU A 242 -21.66 -5.66 -9.17
N ARG A 243 -20.98 -5.31 -8.06
CA ARG A 243 -19.53 -5.55 -7.93
C ARG A 243 -19.24 -7.04 -7.81
N LEU A 244 -19.98 -7.74 -6.95
CA LEU A 244 -19.81 -9.18 -6.77
C LEU A 244 -20.27 -9.93 -8.02
N ALA A 245 -21.36 -9.48 -8.65
CA ALA A 245 -21.81 -10.01 -9.93
C ALA A 245 -20.71 -9.98 -10.99
N CYS A 246 -19.99 -8.85 -11.14
CA CYS A 246 -18.86 -8.72 -12.06
C CYS A 246 -17.76 -9.76 -11.79
N HIS A 247 -17.41 -10.01 -10.53
CA HIS A 247 -16.40 -11.04 -10.19
C HIS A 247 -16.82 -12.43 -10.63
N LEU A 248 -18.08 -12.82 -10.39
CA LEU A 248 -18.56 -14.17 -10.74
C LEU A 248 -18.67 -14.38 -12.25
N VAL A 249 -19.15 -13.39 -13.00
CA VAL A 249 -19.25 -13.52 -14.47
C VAL A 249 -17.88 -13.48 -15.15
N GLU A 250 -16.89 -12.80 -14.56
CA GLU A 250 -15.51 -12.82 -15.07
C GLU A 250 -14.87 -14.20 -14.86
N MET A 251 -15.00 -14.77 -13.66
CA MET A 251 -14.54 -16.13 -13.40
C MET A 251 -15.24 -17.15 -14.30
N ALA A 252 -16.55 -17.01 -14.52
CA ALA A 252 -17.27 -17.91 -15.42
C ALA A 252 -16.72 -17.84 -16.86
N ALA A 253 -16.49 -16.63 -17.39
CA ALA A 253 -15.96 -16.46 -18.75
C ALA A 253 -14.51 -16.94 -18.88
N LEU A 254 -13.68 -16.78 -17.84
CA LEU A 254 -12.33 -17.35 -17.82
C LEU A 254 -12.35 -18.88 -17.76
N ALA A 255 -13.31 -19.48 -17.04
CA ALA A 255 -13.45 -20.93 -16.92
C ALA A 255 -13.86 -21.58 -18.26
N GLU A 256 -14.82 -20.97 -18.95
CA GLU A 256 -15.37 -21.45 -20.24
C GLU A 256 -15.40 -20.33 -21.30
N PRO A 257 -14.24 -20.01 -21.92
CA PRO A 257 -14.09 -18.85 -22.81
C PRO A 257 -14.83 -18.96 -24.16
N GLU A 258 -15.31 -20.15 -24.50
CA GLU A 258 -16.09 -20.39 -25.74
C GLU A 258 -17.59 -20.52 -25.46
N SER A 259 -18.02 -20.41 -24.20
CA SER A 259 -19.44 -20.53 -23.84
C SER A 259 -20.20 -19.25 -24.18
N LYS A 260 -20.98 -19.30 -25.26
CA LYS A 260 -21.88 -18.20 -25.66
C LYS A 260 -22.92 -17.85 -24.58
N ILE A 261 -23.34 -18.82 -23.77
CA ILE A 261 -24.29 -18.62 -22.67
C ILE A 261 -23.64 -17.74 -21.59
N VAL A 262 -22.43 -18.12 -21.15
CA VAL A 262 -21.67 -17.36 -20.15
C VAL A 262 -21.35 -15.95 -20.66
N HIS A 263 -20.94 -15.81 -21.92
CA HIS A 263 -20.68 -14.49 -22.52
C HIS A 263 -21.95 -13.63 -22.64
N GLY A 264 -23.11 -14.24 -22.91
CA GLY A 264 -24.40 -13.56 -22.90
C GLY A 264 -24.71 -12.93 -21.53
N ILE A 265 -24.53 -13.72 -20.47
CA ILE A 265 -24.75 -13.26 -19.08
C ILE A 265 -23.72 -12.18 -18.70
N ARG A 266 -22.43 -12.41 -18.98
CA ARG A 266 -21.35 -11.45 -18.71
C ARG A 266 -21.62 -10.10 -19.38
N ALA A 267 -22.04 -10.10 -20.64
CA ALA A 267 -22.39 -8.88 -21.36
C ALA A 267 -23.55 -8.12 -20.71
N ALA A 268 -24.59 -8.82 -20.27
CA ALA A 268 -25.74 -8.21 -19.59
C ALA A 268 -25.35 -7.58 -18.24
N VAL A 269 -24.57 -8.29 -17.42
CA VAL A 269 -24.09 -7.79 -16.12
C VAL A 269 -23.21 -6.56 -16.29
N TYR A 270 -22.27 -6.57 -17.25
CA TYR A 270 -21.42 -5.40 -17.50
C TYR A 270 -22.18 -4.21 -18.08
N GLU A 271 -23.24 -4.40 -18.88
CA GLU A 271 -24.11 -3.30 -19.30
C GLU A 271 -24.84 -2.68 -18.11
N GLN A 272 -25.35 -3.49 -17.17
CA GLN A 272 -25.99 -2.99 -15.95
C GLN A 272 -24.99 -2.27 -15.04
N ARG A 273 -23.80 -2.86 -14.83
CA ARG A 273 -22.70 -2.23 -14.09
C ARG A 273 -22.34 -0.88 -14.70
N ARG A 274 -22.17 -0.82 -16.03
CA ARG A 274 -21.87 0.41 -16.77
C ARG A 274 -22.92 1.50 -16.54
N ARG A 275 -24.21 1.16 -16.56
CA ARG A 275 -25.31 2.12 -16.33
C ARG A 275 -25.33 2.67 -14.90
N SER A 276 -24.83 1.91 -13.93
CA SER A 276 -24.76 2.34 -12.52
C SER A 276 -23.60 3.32 -12.24
N GLU A 277 -22.65 3.46 -13.16
CA GLU A 277 -21.43 4.24 -12.93
C GLU A 277 -21.59 5.72 -13.33
N THR A 278 -21.01 6.59 -12.52
CA THR A 278 -20.91 8.03 -12.80
C THR A 278 -19.56 8.41 -13.40
N SER A 279 -18.54 7.54 -13.27
CA SER A 279 -17.21 7.74 -13.84
C SER A 279 -17.19 7.40 -15.33
N MET A 280 -16.76 8.35 -16.15
CA MET A 280 -16.53 8.13 -17.59
C MET A 280 -15.48 7.04 -17.86
N MET A 281 -14.46 6.92 -16.99
CA MET A 281 -13.44 5.88 -17.10
C MET A 281 -14.05 4.49 -16.82
N ALA A 282 -14.78 4.34 -15.71
CA ALA A 282 -15.44 3.08 -15.36
C ALA A 282 -16.46 2.68 -16.44
N THR A 283 -17.21 3.66 -16.97
CA THR A 283 -18.13 3.46 -18.08
C THR A 283 -17.42 2.90 -19.33
N GLY A 284 -16.23 3.40 -19.64
CA GLY A 284 -15.42 2.92 -20.77
C GLY A 284 -14.91 1.50 -20.57
N ILE A 285 -14.38 1.19 -19.37
CA ILE A 285 -13.85 -0.15 -19.03
C ILE A 285 -14.95 -1.21 -19.11
N TYR A 286 -16.11 -0.97 -18.47
CA TYR A 286 -17.22 -1.92 -18.48
C TYR A 286 -17.86 -2.05 -19.86
N ARG A 287 -17.84 -0.99 -20.67
CA ARG A 287 -18.27 -1.05 -22.08
C ARG A 287 -17.36 -1.98 -22.89
N ALA A 288 -16.04 -1.92 -22.70
CA ALA A 288 -15.10 -2.78 -23.40
C ALA A 288 -15.36 -4.27 -23.07
N ALA A 289 -15.43 -4.63 -21.78
CA ALA A 289 -15.71 -5.99 -21.33
C ALA A 289 -17.05 -6.55 -21.86
N MET A 290 -18.08 -5.70 -21.93
CA MET A 290 -19.36 -6.03 -22.57
C MET A 290 -19.19 -6.33 -24.07
N HIS A 291 -18.46 -5.50 -24.81
CA HIS A 291 -18.27 -5.70 -26.25
C HIS A 291 -17.45 -6.94 -26.58
N ASP A 292 -16.40 -7.23 -25.80
CA ASP A 292 -15.62 -8.45 -25.96
C ASP A 292 -16.50 -9.70 -25.87
N SER A 293 -17.43 -9.72 -24.90
CA SER A 293 -18.37 -10.82 -24.77
C SER A 293 -19.39 -10.88 -25.90
N ARG A 294 -19.85 -9.72 -26.40
CA ARG A 294 -20.78 -9.69 -27.55
C ARG A 294 -20.14 -10.24 -28.82
N GLN A 295 -18.88 -9.92 -29.08
CA GLN A 295 -18.15 -10.49 -30.21
C GLN A 295 -18.09 -12.02 -30.14
N LYS A 296 -17.83 -12.57 -28.94
CA LYS A 296 -17.82 -14.02 -28.71
C LYS A 296 -19.16 -14.71 -28.95
N ILE A 297 -20.28 -14.00 -28.77
CA ILE A 297 -21.61 -14.52 -29.09
C ILE A 297 -21.82 -14.56 -30.60
N ASP A 298 -21.35 -13.52 -31.29
CA ASP A 298 -21.57 -13.26 -32.72
C ASP A 298 -20.60 -14.03 -33.66
N GLU A 299 -19.47 -14.54 -33.14
CA GLU A 299 -18.54 -15.41 -33.90
C GLU A 299 -19.20 -16.77 -34.24
N ASN A 300 -19.33 -17.08 -35.53
CA ASN A 300 -19.94 -18.33 -36.07
C ASN A 300 -19.08 -19.57 -35.87
#